data_AF-A0A5C6WXH4-F1
#
_entry.id   AF-A0A5C6WXH4-F1
#
_cell.length_a   1.000
_cell.length_b   1.000
_cell.length_c   1.000
_cell.angle_alpha   90.00
_cell.angle_beta   90.00
_cell.angle_gamma   90.00
#
_symmetry.space_group_name_H-M   'P 1'
#
loop_
_entity.id
_entity.type
_entity.pdbx_description
1 polymer ?
#
loop_
_entity_poly.entity_id
_entity_poly.type
_entity_poly.pdbx_seq_one_letter_code
_entity_poly.pdbx_strand_id
1 'polypeptide(L)'
;MSDDFAPSIGDNYPDYLDDEAGYLYHAWEVTSIGEAARHDRWLLAPLDDELPLSELQSDLERWALARRCLQLQRPDDFLTICEAILTGERHHPALNYGEIALQRAAALARAARLPDALAVIDVDAGAPHPLPLSSARAKAWLTLLAGHPEDADRLYQDALGVAPEASPGDTLFEIAEDFVRAGAIAQARAWIERTAEHLHAHNDRLTAVDLELLREELRALETTTPDPAP
;
A
#
# COMPACT_ATOMS: atom_id res chain seq x y z
N MET A 1 31.90 -21.14 2.09
CA MET A 1 31.43 -20.43 0.88
C MET A 1 30.39 -19.47 1.39
N SER A 2 30.70 -18.18 1.42
CA SER A 2 29.75 -17.16 1.84
C SER A 2 28.70 -17.05 0.75
N ASP A 3 27.46 -17.37 1.08
CA ASP A 3 26.31 -17.01 0.26
C ASP A 3 26.22 -15.49 0.28
N ASP A 4 26.86 -14.84 -0.71
CA ASP A 4 26.52 -13.48 -1.12
C ASP A 4 25.17 -13.55 -1.84
N PHE A 5 24.10 -13.78 -1.08
CA PHE A 5 22.79 -13.32 -1.49
C PHE A 5 22.82 -11.80 -1.35
N ALA A 6 23.01 -11.10 -2.48
CA ALA A 6 22.70 -9.69 -2.53
C ALA A 6 21.24 -9.53 -2.06
N PRO A 7 20.97 -8.77 -0.99
CA PRO A 7 19.60 -8.54 -0.54
C PRO A 7 18.77 -7.98 -1.70
N SER A 8 17.50 -8.37 -1.79
CA SER A 8 16.56 -7.83 -2.77
C SER A 8 16.56 -6.30 -2.71
N ILE A 9 16.21 -5.62 -3.82
CA ILE A 9 16.04 -4.16 -3.80
C ILE A 9 15.00 -3.76 -2.74
N GLY A 10 13.97 -4.57 -2.52
CA GLY A 10 12.99 -4.37 -1.45
C GLY A 10 13.58 -4.47 -0.03
N ASP A 11 14.62 -5.28 0.17
CA ASP A 11 15.29 -5.44 1.48
C ASP A 11 16.20 -4.25 1.83
N ASN A 12 16.70 -3.55 0.80
CA ASN A 12 17.59 -2.40 0.98
C ASN A 12 16.84 -1.06 1.00
N TYR A 13 15.60 -1.02 0.51
CA TYR A 13 14.78 0.18 0.37
C TYR A 13 13.33 -0.15 0.76
N PRO A 14 13.01 -0.17 2.07
CA PRO A 14 11.65 -0.43 2.54
C PRO A 14 10.62 0.56 1.96
N ASP A 15 11.07 1.73 1.52
CA ASP A 15 10.24 2.77 0.90
C ASP A 15 10.07 2.61 -0.64
N TYR A 16 10.77 1.66 -1.29
CA TYR A 16 10.76 1.53 -2.76
C TYR A 16 9.38 1.24 -3.34
N LEU A 17 8.56 0.45 -2.65
CA LEU A 17 7.19 0.12 -3.07
C LEU A 17 6.23 1.31 -2.86
N ASP A 18 6.43 2.10 -1.80
CA ASP A 18 5.73 3.38 -1.61
C ASP A 18 6.26 4.46 -2.58
N ASP A 19 7.44 4.25 -3.15
CA ASP A 19 8.10 5.21 -4.04
C ASP A 19 7.51 5.24 -5.46
N GLU A 20 6.94 4.13 -5.92
CA GLU A 20 6.31 4.02 -7.24
C GLU A 20 4.79 4.17 -7.19
N ALA A 21 4.19 4.14 -5.99
CA ALA A 21 2.75 4.22 -5.83
C ALA A 21 2.16 5.49 -6.47
N GLY A 22 1.09 5.32 -7.25
CA GLY A 22 0.36 6.40 -7.89
C GLY A 22 0.92 6.82 -9.25
N TYR A 23 2.01 6.22 -9.73
CA TYR A 23 2.53 6.43 -11.09
C TYR A 23 2.20 5.25 -12.01
N LEU A 24 1.84 5.54 -13.25
CA LEU A 24 1.69 4.52 -14.31
C LEU A 24 2.95 4.32 -15.14
N TYR A 25 3.74 5.38 -15.25
CA TYR A 25 4.96 5.48 -16.03
C TYR A 25 5.94 6.37 -15.28
N HIS A 26 7.21 6.29 -15.61
CA HIS A 26 8.12 7.33 -15.13
C HIS A 26 7.72 8.67 -15.75
N ALA A 27 7.65 9.73 -14.94
CA ALA A 27 7.14 11.03 -15.38
C ALA A 27 7.83 11.54 -16.67
N TRP A 28 9.13 11.32 -16.84
CA TRP A 28 9.90 11.76 -18.00
C TRP A 28 9.55 11.03 -19.31
N GLU A 29 8.86 9.89 -19.24
CA GLU A 29 8.48 9.11 -20.43
C GLU A 29 7.23 9.66 -21.12
N VAL A 30 6.34 10.27 -20.35
CA VAL A 30 4.99 10.67 -20.82
C VAL A 30 4.67 12.14 -20.58
N THR A 31 5.62 12.93 -20.08
CA THR A 31 5.47 14.39 -19.86
C THR A 31 6.58 15.20 -20.51
N SER A 32 6.42 16.51 -20.53
CA SER A 32 7.48 17.40 -21.00
C SER A 32 8.66 17.43 -20.01
N ILE A 33 9.88 17.63 -20.51
CA ILE A 33 11.09 17.81 -19.67
C ILE A 33 10.87 18.91 -18.61
N GLY A 34 10.19 19.99 -18.98
CA GLY A 34 9.92 21.09 -18.08
C GLY A 34 8.93 20.73 -16.95
N GLU A 35 7.99 19.83 -17.20
CA GLU A 35 7.06 19.32 -16.19
C GLU A 35 7.73 18.30 -15.28
N ALA A 36 8.48 17.34 -15.84
CA ALA A 36 9.30 16.41 -15.06
C ALA A 36 10.26 17.15 -14.11
N ALA A 37 10.92 18.21 -14.58
CA ALA A 37 11.79 19.03 -13.73
C ALA A 37 11.05 19.77 -12.61
N ARG A 38 9.77 20.13 -12.79
CA ARG A 38 8.95 20.74 -11.71
C ARG A 38 8.47 19.69 -10.72
N HIS A 39 8.07 18.52 -11.22
CA HIS A 39 7.76 17.34 -10.41
C HIS A 39 8.93 16.99 -9.47
N ASP A 40 10.13 16.81 -10.00
CA ASP A 40 11.31 16.42 -9.21
C ASP A 40 11.68 17.46 -8.17
N ARG A 41 11.47 18.75 -8.50
CA ARG A 41 11.66 19.84 -7.54
C ARG A 41 10.74 19.69 -6.33
N TRP A 42 9.47 19.34 -6.54
CA TRP A 42 8.52 19.16 -5.44
C TRP A 42 8.83 17.93 -4.61
N LEU A 43 9.23 16.83 -5.26
CA LEU A 43 9.60 15.58 -4.57
C LEU A 43 10.80 15.77 -3.63
N LEU A 44 11.70 16.71 -3.96
CA LEU A 44 12.91 17.00 -3.17
C LEU A 44 12.81 18.29 -2.35
N ALA A 45 11.66 18.99 -2.39
CA ALA A 45 11.54 20.30 -1.77
C ALA A 45 11.71 20.22 -0.24
N PRO A 46 12.52 21.09 0.38
CA PRO A 46 12.34 21.38 1.79
C PRO A 46 11.00 22.12 1.92
N LEU A 47 10.02 21.49 2.57
CA LEU A 47 8.75 22.14 2.87
C LEU A 47 8.88 22.80 4.24
N ASP A 48 8.79 24.13 4.25
CA ASP A 48 8.63 24.93 5.47
C ASP A 48 7.17 24.81 5.99
N ASP A 49 6.75 25.62 6.95
CA ASP A 49 5.44 25.48 7.62
C ASP A 49 4.23 25.53 6.64
N GLU A 50 4.26 26.37 5.61
CA GLU A 50 3.13 26.54 4.68
C GLU A 50 3.22 25.63 3.45
N LEU A 51 2.09 25.02 3.09
CA LEU A 51 1.98 24.16 1.93
C LEU A 51 1.95 25.00 0.64
N PRO A 52 2.88 24.82 -0.31
CA PRO A 52 2.97 25.64 -1.52
C PRO A 52 1.99 25.17 -2.60
N LEU A 53 0.71 25.05 -2.25
CA LEU A 53 -0.35 24.69 -3.17
C LEU A 53 -0.66 25.86 -4.11
N SER A 54 -0.82 25.54 -5.39
CA SER A 54 -1.22 26.47 -6.43
C SER A 54 -2.22 25.83 -7.38
N GLU A 55 -3.20 26.61 -7.82
CA GLU A 55 -4.15 26.19 -8.87
C GLU A 55 -3.44 25.88 -10.20
N LEU A 56 -2.26 26.48 -10.43
CA LEU A 56 -1.47 26.28 -11.65
C LEU A 56 -0.65 24.98 -11.66
N GLN A 57 -0.55 24.27 -10.54
CA GLN A 57 0.15 22.98 -10.48
C GLN A 57 -0.64 21.92 -11.25
N SER A 58 0.05 21.11 -12.05
CA SER A 58 -0.53 19.89 -12.60
C SER A 58 -0.71 18.84 -11.49
N ASP A 59 -1.56 17.84 -11.74
CA ASP A 59 -1.73 16.74 -10.78
C ASP A 59 -0.43 15.99 -10.53
N LEU A 60 0.47 15.92 -11.50
CA LEU A 60 1.79 15.33 -11.33
C LEU A 60 2.62 16.10 -10.31
N GLU A 61 2.63 17.43 -10.39
CA GLU A 61 3.29 18.29 -9.41
C GLU A 61 2.66 18.17 -8.02
N ARG A 62 1.32 18.10 -7.95
CA ARG A 62 0.59 17.88 -6.69
C ARG A 62 0.91 16.52 -6.10
N TRP A 63 0.98 15.46 -6.91
CA TRP A 63 1.30 14.12 -6.42
C TRP A 63 2.72 14.06 -5.84
N ALA A 64 3.71 14.67 -6.50
CA ALA A 64 5.07 14.79 -5.94
C ALA A 64 5.08 15.52 -4.58
N LEU A 65 4.31 16.61 -4.47
CA LEU A 65 4.18 17.35 -3.21
C LEU A 65 3.49 16.52 -2.12
N ALA A 66 2.45 15.75 -2.47
CA ALA A 66 1.75 14.87 -1.53
C ALA A 66 2.70 13.81 -0.96
N ARG A 67 3.45 13.14 -1.84
CA ARG A 67 4.46 12.15 -1.44
C ARG A 67 5.53 12.78 -0.55
N ARG A 68 5.98 13.99 -0.88
CA ARG A 68 6.91 14.75 -0.04
C ARG A 68 6.34 15.03 1.35
N CYS A 69 5.04 15.32 1.47
CA CYS A 69 4.38 15.49 2.76
C CYS A 69 4.42 14.20 3.60
N LEU A 70 4.21 13.03 3.00
CA LEU A 70 4.36 11.75 3.72
C LEU A 70 5.79 11.53 4.22
N GLN A 71 6.81 11.77 3.38
CA GLN A 71 8.22 11.66 3.77
C GLN A 71 8.59 12.59 4.94
N LEU A 72 7.93 13.74 5.02
CA LEU A 72 8.11 14.72 6.10
C LEU A 72 7.15 14.51 7.27
N GLN A 73 6.42 13.39 7.31
CA GLN A 73 5.44 13.06 8.35
C GLN A 73 4.35 14.13 8.54
N ARG A 74 3.87 14.69 7.43
CA ARG A 74 2.77 15.67 7.35
C ARG A 74 1.52 15.02 6.74
N PRO A 75 0.84 14.10 7.45
CA PRO A 75 -0.26 13.31 6.89
C PRO A 75 -1.48 14.17 6.53
N ASP A 76 -1.78 15.23 7.27
CA ASP A 76 -2.92 16.10 6.98
C ASP A 76 -2.74 16.88 5.67
N ASP A 77 -1.52 17.34 5.38
CA ASP A 77 -1.19 17.97 4.11
C ASP A 77 -1.26 16.98 2.96
N PHE A 78 -0.76 15.76 3.16
CA PHE A 78 -0.93 14.67 2.20
C PHE A 78 -2.41 14.43 1.87
N LEU A 79 -3.26 14.31 2.88
CA LEU A 79 -4.71 14.09 2.71
C LEU A 79 -5.37 15.25 1.94
N THR A 80 -4.97 16.49 2.26
CA THR A 80 -5.46 17.71 1.59
C THR A 80 -5.10 17.73 0.12
N ILE A 81 -3.85 17.40 -0.23
CA ILE A 81 -3.41 17.39 -1.62
C ILE A 81 -4.09 16.26 -2.41
N CYS A 82 -4.17 15.06 -1.83
CA CYS A 82 -4.85 13.94 -2.46
C CYS A 82 -6.33 14.25 -2.73
N GLU A 83 -7.01 14.95 -1.82
CA GLU A 83 -8.38 15.40 -2.05
C GLU A 83 -8.47 16.39 -3.22
N ALA A 84 -7.54 17.34 -3.33
CA ALA A 84 -7.49 18.26 -4.46
C ALA A 84 -7.28 17.54 -5.80
N ILE A 85 -6.42 16.51 -5.84
CA ILE A 85 -6.20 15.66 -7.02
C ILE A 85 -7.48 14.89 -7.38
N LEU A 86 -8.11 14.24 -6.40
CA LEU A 86 -9.23 13.31 -6.64
C LEU A 86 -10.56 14.01 -6.93
N THR A 87 -10.73 15.26 -6.51
CA THR A 87 -11.92 16.08 -6.79
C THR A 87 -11.81 16.90 -8.08
N GLY A 88 -10.60 17.03 -8.64
CA GLY A 88 -10.33 17.73 -9.90
C GLY A 88 -10.60 16.90 -11.16
N GLU A 89 -10.18 17.43 -12.31
CA GLU A 89 -10.20 16.69 -13.59
C GLU A 89 -9.06 15.66 -13.62
N ARG A 90 -9.42 14.37 -13.73
CA ARG A 90 -8.46 13.26 -13.60
C ARG A 90 -8.06 12.72 -14.96
N HIS A 91 -7.02 13.29 -15.56
CA HIS A 91 -6.59 12.92 -16.92
C HIS A 91 -5.07 12.92 -17.11
N HIS A 92 -4.27 13.08 -16.05
CA HIS A 92 -2.83 13.15 -16.20
C HIS A 92 -2.26 11.78 -16.62
N PRO A 93 -1.53 11.68 -17.75
CA PRO A 93 -1.15 10.40 -18.35
C PRO A 93 -0.15 9.59 -17.53
N ALA A 94 0.59 10.25 -16.63
CA ALA A 94 1.57 9.61 -15.76
C ALA A 94 0.98 9.04 -14.46
N LEU A 95 -0.28 9.34 -14.12
CA LEU A 95 -0.82 9.05 -12.79
C LEU A 95 -1.86 7.94 -12.77
N ASN A 96 -1.73 7.08 -11.77
CA ASN A 96 -2.72 6.08 -11.40
C ASN A 96 -3.64 6.64 -10.31
N TYR A 97 -4.74 7.28 -10.72
CA TYR A 97 -5.71 7.86 -9.78
C TYR A 97 -6.35 6.84 -8.82
N GLY A 98 -6.54 5.59 -9.25
CA GLY A 98 -7.07 4.54 -8.37
C GLY A 98 -6.11 4.20 -7.24
N GLU A 99 -4.82 4.21 -7.51
CA GLU A 99 -3.79 4.00 -6.50
C GLU A 99 -3.60 5.22 -5.59
N ILE A 100 -3.70 6.45 -6.12
CA ILE A 100 -3.75 7.68 -5.31
C ILE A 100 -4.95 7.64 -4.35
N ALA A 101 -6.12 7.20 -4.83
CA ALA A 101 -7.31 7.02 -3.99
C ALA A 101 -7.07 5.98 -2.88
N LEU A 102 -6.45 4.85 -3.20
CA LEU A 102 -6.12 3.82 -2.22
C LEU A 102 -5.11 4.34 -1.17
N GLN A 103 -4.09 5.08 -1.58
CA GLN A 103 -3.11 5.69 -0.66
C GLN A 103 -3.75 6.74 0.25
N ARG A 104 -4.66 7.58 -0.26
CA ARG A 104 -5.47 8.48 0.57
C ARG A 104 -6.32 7.72 1.58
N ALA A 105 -6.99 6.65 1.13
CA ALA A 105 -7.80 5.81 2.01
C ALA A 105 -6.95 5.14 3.11
N ALA A 106 -5.76 4.65 2.76
CA ALA A 106 -4.82 4.05 3.71
C ALA A 106 -4.37 5.05 4.79
N ALA A 107 -4.05 6.30 4.40
CA ALA A 107 -3.71 7.35 5.36
C ALA A 107 -4.88 7.70 6.28
N LEU A 108 -6.12 7.77 5.75
CA LEU A 108 -7.33 7.95 6.57
C LEU A 108 -7.53 6.80 7.55
N ALA A 109 -7.36 5.55 7.11
CA ALA A 109 -7.51 4.38 7.96
C ALA A 109 -6.48 4.38 9.11
N ARG A 110 -5.20 4.65 8.81
CA ARG A 110 -4.14 4.79 9.83
C ARG A 110 -4.41 5.93 10.81
N ALA A 111 -5.10 6.98 10.37
CA ALA A 111 -5.56 8.08 11.22
C ALA A 111 -6.86 7.78 11.99
N ALA A 112 -7.27 6.50 12.08
CA ALA A 112 -8.52 6.04 12.71
C ALA A 112 -9.80 6.65 12.10
N ARG A 113 -9.75 7.05 10.82
CA ARG A 113 -10.89 7.58 10.04
C ARG A 113 -11.41 6.55 9.05
N LEU A 114 -11.66 5.33 9.53
CA LEU A 114 -12.10 4.20 8.68
C LEU A 114 -13.36 4.51 7.84
N PRO A 115 -14.42 5.16 8.37
CA PRO A 115 -15.58 5.51 7.54
C PRO A 115 -15.24 6.40 6.34
N ASP A 116 -14.35 7.37 6.54
CA ASP A 116 -13.89 8.25 5.45
C ASP A 116 -13.02 7.48 4.45
N ALA A 117 -12.17 6.57 4.93
CA ALA A 117 -11.33 5.70 4.08
C ALA A 117 -12.20 4.81 3.18
N LEU A 118 -13.24 4.20 3.73
CA LEU A 118 -14.17 3.35 2.97
C LEU A 118 -14.97 4.17 1.95
N ALA A 119 -15.37 5.40 2.30
CA ALA A 119 -16.05 6.30 1.37
C ALA A 119 -15.19 6.64 0.14
N VAL A 120 -13.86 6.75 0.28
CA VAL A 120 -12.96 7.00 -0.85
C VAL A 120 -13.04 5.88 -1.88
N ILE A 121 -12.96 4.62 -1.44
CA ILE A 121 -12.92 3.46 -2.34
C ILE A 121 -14.31 3.04 -2.86
N ASP A 122 -15.40 3.47 -2.23
CA ASP A 122 -16.78 3.20 -2.66
C ASP A 122 -17.28 4.18 -3.73
N VAL A 123 -16.74 5.40 -3.79
CA VAL A 123 -17.19 6.45 -4.73
C VAL A 123 -16.57 6.28 -6.13
N ASP A 124 -15.50 5.49 -6.28
CA ASP A 124 -14.60 5.63 -7.41
C ASP A 124 -14.93 4.83 -8.69
N ALA A 125 -16.21 4.49 -8.91
CA ALA A 125 -16.69 3.82 -10.11
C ALA A 125 -16.54 4.64 -11.42
N GLY A 126 -15.95 5.84 -11.35
CA GLY A 126 -15.66 6.72 -12.49
C GLY A 126 -14.21 7.18 -12.60
N ALA A 127 -13.27 6.59 -11.85
CA ALA A 127 -11.83 6.85 -12.05
C ALA A 127 -11.35 6.35 -13.42
N PRO A 128 -10.36 7.02 -14.04
CA PRO A 128 -9.75 6.54 -15.28
C PRO A 128 -9.09 5.16 -15.16
N HIS A 129 -8.64 4.81 -13.95
CA HIS A 129 -7.95 3.57 -13.64
C HIS A 129 -8.64 2.87 -12.47
N PRO A 130 -8.84 1.54 -12.52
CA PRO A 130 -9.41 0.80 -11.40
C PRO A 130 -8.46 0.83 -10.20
N LEU A 131 -9.01 0.54 -9.01
CA LEU A 131 -8.21 0.26 -7.83
C LEU A 131 -7.26 -0.92 -8.12
N PRO A 132 -6.02 -0.91 -7.57
CA PRO A 132 -5.09 -2.04 -7.73
C PRO A 132 -5.58 -3.30 -7.01
N LEU A 133 -6.44 -3.14 -5.99
CA LEU A 133 -7.12 -4.23 -5.30
C LEU A 133 -8.61 -4.24 -5.67
N SER A 134 -9.24 -5.42 -5.62
CA SER A 134 -10.70 -5.48 -5.66
C SER A 134 -11.29 -4.68 -4.49
N SER A 135 -12.47 -4.07 -4.67
CA SER A 135 -13.08 -3.26 -3.60
C SER A 135 -13.27 -4.06 -2.30
N ALA A 136 -13.60 -5.36 -2.38
CA ALA A 136 -13.72 -6.21 -1.19
C ALA A 136 -12.38 -6.38 -0.46
N ARG A 137 -11.28 -6.61 -1.21
CA ARG A 137 -9.94 -6.75 -0.64
C ARG A 137 -9.42 -5.43 -0.09
N ALA A 138 -9.65 -4.32 -0.79
CA ALA A 138 -9.32 -2.98 -0.29
C ALA A 138 -10.03 -2.67 1.05
N LYS A 139 -11.31 -3.06 1.20
CA LYS A 139 -12.04 -2.91 2.47
C LYS A 139 -11.40 -3.70 3.62
N ALA A 140 -11.00 -4.94 3.36
CA ALA A 140 -10.32 -5.77 4.35
C ALA A 140 -8.98 -5.15 4.78
N TRP A 141 -8.16 -4.73 3.82
CA TRP A 141 -6.88 -4.08 4.05
C TRP A 141 -6.99 -2.76 4.82
N LEU A 142 -7.93 -1.88 4.44
CA LEU A 142 -8.18 -0.63 5.17
C LEU A 142 -8.66 -0.88 6.60
N THR A 143 -9.46 -1.93 6.81
CA THR A 143 -9.91 -2.34 8.15
C THR A 143 -8.73 -2.81 9.00
N LEU A 144 -7.79 -3.54 8.40
CA LEU A 144 -6.55 -3.94 9.06
C LEU A 144 -5.69 -2.73 9.44
N LEU A 145 -5.49 -1.79 8.50
CA LEU A 145 -4.73 -0.55 8.75
C LEU A 145 -5.35 0.33 9.85
N ALA A 146 -6.66 0.24 10.05
CA ALA A 146 -7.37 0.92 11.14
C ALA A 146 -7.22 0.21 12.51
N GLY A 147 -6.48 -0.90 12.59
CA GLY A 147 -6.23 -1.62 13.83
C GLY A 147 -7.31 -2.64 14.21
N HIS A 148 -8.04 -3.18 13.23
CA HIS A 148 -9.11 -4.15 13.44
C HIS A 148 -8.81 -5.50 12.74
N PRO A 149 -7.82 -6.27 13.23
CA PRO A 149 -7.34 -7.46 12.53
C PRO A 149 -8.36 -8.61 12.48
N GLU A 150 -9.21 -8.79 13.49
CA GLU A 150 -10.26 -9.81 13.48
C GLU A 150 -11.32 -9.53 12.41
N ASP A 151 -11.75 -8.27 12.29
CA ASP A 151 -12.71 -7.87 11.27
C ASP A 151 -12.09 -7.94 9.87
N ALA A 152 -10.82 -7.55 9.73
CA ALA A 152 -10.08 -7.67 8.48
C ALA A 152 -9.95 -9.13 8.04
N ASP A 153 -9.65 -10.07 8.95
CA ASP A 153 -9.55 -11.50 8.62
C ASP A 153 -10.85 -12.03 8.04
N ARG A 154 -11.98 -11.74 8.69
CA ARG A 154 -13.30 -12.10 8.17
C ARG A 154 -13.54 -11.48 6.80
N LEU A 155 -13.22 -10.20 6.61
CA LEU A 155 -13.40 -9.51 5.33
C LEU A 155 -12.51 -10.08 4.21
N TYR A 156 -11.27 -10.48 4.50
CA TYR A 156 -10.41 -11.15 3.53
C TYR A 156 -11.00 -12.51 3.14
N GLN A 157 -11.49 -13.30 4.09
CA GLN A 157 -12.17 -14.57 3.80
C GLN A 157 -13.41 -14.35 2.93
N ASP A 158 -14.23 -13.35 3.26
CA ASP A 158 -15.39 -12.97 2.45
C ASP A 158 -14.98 -12.53 1.02
N ALA A 159 -13.86 -11.82 0.89
CA ALA A 159 -13.32 -11.35 -0.40
C ALA A 159 -12.78 -12.48 -1.29
N LEU A 160 -12.24 -13.56 -0.72
CA LEU A 160 -11.84 -14.76 -1.47
C LEU A 160 -13.06 -15.60 -1.90
N GLY A 161 -14.21 -15.44 -1.24
CA GLY A 161 -15.47 -16.08 -1.58
C GLY A 161 -15.52 -17.57 -1.24
N VAL A 162 -16.38 -18.31 -1.94
CA VAL A 162 -16.78 -19.69 -1.58
C VAL A 162 -15.72 -20.75 -1.91
N ALA A 163 -14.72 -20.41 -2.74
CA ALA A 163 -13.65 -21.31 -3.14
C ALA A 163 -12.28 -20.66 -2.91
N PRO A 164 -11.88 -20.41 -1.65
CA PRO A 164 -10.61 -19.75 -1.32
C PRO A 164 -9.40 -20.53 -1.85
N GLU A 165 -9.51 -21.86 -1.99
CA GLU A 165 -8.52 -22.76 -2.59
C GLU A 165 -8.19 -22.44 -4.06
N ALA A 166 -9.10 -21.79 -4.78
CA ALA A 166 -8.91 -21.40 -6.19
C ALA A 166 -8.22 -20.03 -6.34
N SER A 167 -7.94 -19.36 -5.23
CA SER A 167 -7.19 -18.10 -5.23
C SER A 167 -5.74 -18.38 -5.60
N PRO A 168 -5.07 -17.51 -6.38
CA PRO A 168 -3.64 -17.62 -6.60
C PRO A 168 -2.87 -17.61 -5.29
N GLY A 169 -1.81 -18.43 -5.20
CA GLY A 169 -0.92 -18.48 -4.03
C GLY A 169 -0.37 -17.10 -3.66
N ASP A 170 -0.07 -16.27 -4.65
CA ASP A 170 0.38 -14.89 -4.47
C ASP A 170 -0.64 -14.04 -3.70
N THR A 171 -1.95 -14.17 -3.98
CA THR A 171 -2.98 -13.45 -3.23
C THR A 171 -3.00 -13.86 -1.76
N LEU A 172 -2.82 -15.15 -1.46
CA LEU A 172 -2.79 -15.65 -0.08
C LEU A 172 -1.54 -15.14 0.65
N PHE A 173 -0.40 -15.15 -0.05
CA PHE A 173 0.86 -14.61 0.44
C PHE A 173 0.74 -13.12 0.76
N GLU A 174 0.21 -12.30 -0.14
CA GLU A 174 0.04 -10.87 0.08
C GLU A 174 -0.90 -10.57 1.28
N ILE A 175 -1.95 -11.37 1.49
CA ILE A 175 -2.80 -11.24 2.68
C ILE A 175 -2.02 -11.59 3.96
N ALA A 176 -1.21 -12.64 3.92
CA ALA A 176 -0.36 -13.01 5.05
C ALA A 176 0.64 -11.87 5.36
N GLU A 177 1.23 -11.28 4.32
CA GLU A 177 2.14 -10.14 4.42
C GLU A 177 1.46 -8.91 5.04
N ASP A 178 0.23 -8.59 4.61
CA ASP A 178 -0.58 -7.52 5.19
C ASP A 178 -0.69 -7.68 6.72
N PHE A 179 -1.00 -8.88 7.22
CA PHE A 179 -1.12 -9.16 8.66
C PHE A 179 0.22 -9.12 9.40
N VAL A 180 1.32 -9.57 8.79
CA VAL A 180 2.67 -9.45 9.39
C VAL A 180 3.04 -7.98 9.54
N ARG A 181 2.88 -7.18 8.49
CA ARG A 181 3.18 -5.74 8.50
C ARG A 181 2.32 -4.98 9.52
N ALA A 182 1.08 -5.41 9.73
CA ALA A 182 0.18 -4.86 10.74
C ALA A 182 0.50 -5.31 12.18
N GLY A 183 1.44 -6.24 12.39
CA GLY A 183 1.75 -6.80 13.71
C GLY A 183 0.65 -7.69 14.28
N ALA A 184 -0.28 -8.16 13.46
CA ALA A 184 -1.41 -9.00 13.87
C ALA A 184 -0.98 -10.49 13.92
N ILE A 185 -0.15 -10.82 14.91
CA ILE A 185 0.60 -12.10 14.99
C ILE A 185 -0.29 -13.34 14.82
N ALA A 186 -1.46 -13.38 15.47
CA ALA A 186 -2.34 -14.55 15.44
C ALA A 186 -2.91 -14.80 14.03
N GLN A 187 -3.42 -13.75 13.40
CA GLN A 187 -3.96 -13.78 12.04
C GLN A 187 -2.85 -14.05 11.01
N ALA A 188 -1.69 -13.41 11.16
CA ALA A 188 -0.52 -13.64 10.33
C ALA A 188 -0.11 -15.12 10.31
N ARG A 189 -0.02 -15.77 11.48
CA ARG A 189 0.30 -17.19 11.57
C ARG A 189 -0.70 -18.05 10.79
N ALA A 190 -1.99 -17.82 10.99
CA ALA A 190 -3.04 -18.57 10.32
C ALA A 190 -2.99 -18.43 8.79
N TRP A 191 -2.74 -17.22 8.29
CA TRP A 191 -2.62 -16.98 6.85
C TRP A 191 -1.33 -17.54 6.25
N ILE A 192 -0.21 -17.52 6.98
CA ILE A 192 1.03 -18.20 6.57
C ILE A 192 0.83 -19.71 6.47
N GLU A 193 0.15 -20.33 7.43
CA GLU A 193 -0.15 -21.76 7.41
C GLU A 193 -1.04 -22.12 6.21
N ARG A 194 -2.12 -21.36 6.00
CA ARG A 194 -3.00 -21.51 4.83
C ARG A 194 -2.25 -21.36 3.50
N THR A 195 -1.38 -20.36 3.40
CA THR A 195 -0.57 -20.13 2.19
C THR A 195 0.37 -21.32 1.95
N ALA A 196 1.01 -21.84 2.99
CA ALA A 196 1.91 -23.00 2.88
C ALA A 196 1.20 -24.25 2.36
N GLU A 197 0.00 -24.55 2.89
CA GLU A 197 -0.83 -25.66 2.45
C GLU A 197 -1.18 -25.53 0.96
N HIS A 198 -1.58 -24.34 0.53
CA HIS A 198 -1.89 -24.05 -0.86
C HIS A 198 -0.67 -24.24 -1.78
N LEU A 199 0.47 -23.63 -1.45
CA LEU A 199 1.68 -23.71 -2.27
C LEU A 199 2.19 -25.16 -2.39
N HIS A 200 2.09 -25.94 -1.31
CA HIS A 200 2.42 -27.37 -1.34
C HIS A 200 1.49 -28.14 -2.28
N ALA A 201 0.18 -27.93 -2.18
CA ALA A 201 -0.82 -28.61 -3.02
C ALA A 201 -0.64 -28.32 -4.53
N HIS A 202 -0.15 -27.12 -4.87
CA HIS A 202 0.04 -26.67 -6.25
C HIS A 202 1.49 -26.78 -6.75
N ASN A 203 2.42 -27.24 -5.89
CA ASN A 203 3.87 -27.32 -6.16
C ASN A 203 4.44 -25.97 -6.67
N ASP A 204 3.97 -24.88 -6.06
CA ASP A 204 4.48 -23.54 -6.32
C ASP A 204 5.70 -23.28 -5.45
N ARG A 205 6.88 -23.35 -6.08
CA ARG A 205 8.17 -23.27 -5.40
C ARG A 205 8.72 -21.85 -5.32
N LEU A 206 8.19 -20.92 -6.12
CA LEU A 206 8.71 -19.56 -6.15
C LEU A 206 8.20 -18.80 -4.93
N THR A 207 6.88 -18.72 -4.78
CA THR A 207 6.23 -18.06 -3.63
C THR A 207 6.55 -18.77 -2.30
N ALA A 208 6.97 -20.05 -2.35
CA ALA A 208 7.40 -20.77 -1.15
C ALA A 208 8.69 -20.20 -0.53
N VAL A 209 9.59 -19.62 -1.34
CA VAL A 209 10.80 -18.97 -0.83
C VAL A 209 10.42 -17.68 -0.09
N ASP A 210 9.54 -16.88 -0.69
CA ASP A 210 9.05 -15.63 -0.08
C ASP A 210 8.29 -15.91 1.22
N LEU A 211 7.52 -17.00 1.27
CA LEU A 211 6.81 -17.42 2.49
C LEU A 211 7.77 -17.78 3.64
N GLU A 212 8.95 -18.33 3.36
CA GLU A 212 9.95 -18.58 4.41
C GLU A 212 10.54 -17.27 4.96
N LEU A 213 10.80 -16.28 4.11
CA LEU A 213 11.23 -14.95 4.55
C LEU A 213 10.18 -14.32 5.48
N LEU A 214 8.91 -14.36 5.06
CA LEU A 214 7.79 -13.84 5.85
C LEU A 214 7.64 -14.54 7.22
N ARG A 215 7.96 -15.83 7.31
CA ARG A 215 8.00 -16.56 8.59
C ARG A 215 9.10 -16.06 9.52
N GLU A 216 10.27 -15.75 9.00
CA GLU A 216 11.35 -15.18 9.81
C GLU A 216 10.97 -13.79 10.33
N GLU A 217 10.31 -12.98 9.51
CA GLU A 217 9.77 -11.68 9.95
C GLU A 217 8.75 -11.84 11.08
N LEU A 218 7.79 -12.77 10.95
CA LEU A 218 6.83 -13.05 12.01
C LEU A 218 7.52 -13.49 13.30
N ARG A 219 8.54 -14.36 13.23
CA ARG A 219 9.33 -14.77 14.42
C ARG A 219 10.04 -13.60 15.06
N ALA A 220 10.61 -12.68 14.27
CA ALA A 220 11.23 -11.48 14.80
C ALA A 220 10.22 -10.62 15.57
N LEU A 221 9.01 -10.43 15.04
CA LEU A 221 7.93 -9.70 15.73
C LEU A 221 7.49 -10.37 17.04
N GLU A 222 7.38 -11.70 17.05
CA GLU A 222 7.04 -12.48 18.25
C GLU A 222 8.08 -12.29 19.36
N THR A 223 9.36 -12.25 19.02
CA THR A 223 10.44 -12.06 20.02
C THR A 223 10.53 -10.64 20.56
N THR A 224 9.97 -9.65 19.86
CA THR A 224 10.04 -8.23 20.23
C THR A 224 8.83 -7.79 21.06
N THR A 225 7.78 -8.63 21.14
CA THR A 225 6.59 -8.36 21.94
C THR A 225 6.81 -8.86 23.38
N PRO A 226 6.91 -7.98 24.40
CA PRO A 226 7.14 -8.41 25.77
C PRO A 226 5.93 -9.20 26.30
N ASP A 227 6.22 -10.30 27.01
CA ASP A 227 5.22 -11.14 27.68
C ASP A 227 4.32 -10.26 28.57
N PRO A 228 2.98 -10.38 28.51
CA PRO A 228 2.11 -9.72 29.47
C PRO A 228 2.47 -10.26 30.87
N ALA A 229 2.93 -9.35 31.74
CA ALA A 229 3.31 -9.71 33.10
C ALA A 229 2.15 -10.46 33.81
N PRO A 230 2.48 -11.50 34.60
CA PRO A 230 1.49 -12.38 35.24
C PRO A 230 0.60 -11.66 36.27
#